data_AF-A0A5T5IDP1-F1
#
_entry.id   AF-A0A5T5IDP1-F1
#
_cell.length_a   1.000
_cell.length_b   1.000
_cell.length_c   1.000
_cell.angle_alpha   90.00
_cell.angle_beta   90.00
_cell.angle_gamma   90.00
#
_symmetry.space_group_name_H-M   'P 1'
#
loop_
_entity.id
_entity.type
_entity.pdbx_description
1 polymer ?
#
loop_
_entity_poly.entity_id
_entity_poly.type
_entity_poly.pdbx_seq_one_letter_code
_entity_poly.pdbx_strand_id
1 'polypeptide(L)'
;MSRVISTTVYLSDELSESARKKARAWYCEGGLEYEWYDAVYEDFTLICNILGVRLKTRIFTTTGGRSYEKACIWFSGFCCQGDGACFEGLYHYQPGAAQHIRKHAPQDEALHRIADELQAIQQRNLWQLQADIQHQGRYYHEYSMHITVERDSPTGQEATDDADGVLGDALRDLARWLYQQLETQYDWLTSPEAVDEALIAGGYTFTETGQRFG
;
A
#
# COMPACT_ATOMS: atom_id res chain seq x y z
N MET A 1 -12.38 -45.49 -22.20
CA MET A 1 -13.10 -45.83 -20.95
C MET A 1 -12.57 -44.91 -19.86
N SER A 2 -13.42 -44.10 -19.24
CA SER A 2 -13.08 -43.33 -18.05
C SER A 2 -13.22 -44.21 -16.80
N ARG A 3 -12.39 -43.95 -15.78
CA ARG A 3 -12.51 -44.53 -14.44
C ARG A 3 -12.89 -43.42 -13.47
N VAL A 4 -13.84 -43.69 -12.58
CA VAL A 4 -14.27 -42.76 -11.53
C VAL A 4 -13.53 -43.11 -10.24
N ILE A 5 -12.95 -42.10 -9.59
CA ILE A 5 -12.33 -42.19 -8.27
C ILE A 5 -13.20 -41.37 -7.31
N SER A 6 -13.60 -41.96 -6.18
CA SER A 6 -14.32 -41.26 -5.12
C SER A 6 -13.35 -40.87 -4.03
N THR A 7 -13.39 -39.61 -3.59
CA THR A 7 -12.55 -39.10 -2.50
C THR A 7 -13.43 -38.29 -1.54
N THR A 8 -13.36 -38.62 -0.25
CA THR A 8 -14.02 -37.85 0.80
C THR A 8 -13.24 -36.56 1.04
N VAL A 9 -13.96 -35.45 1.08
CA VAL A 9 -13.40 -34.12 1.35
C VAL A 9 -14.17 -33.46 2.49
N TYR A 10 -13.50 -32.50 3.13
CA TYR A 10 -13.95 -31.82 4.34
C TYR A 10 -13.84 -30.32 4.15
N LEU A 11 -14.72 -29.58 4.81
CA LEU A 11 -14.58 -28.13 5.02
C LEU A 11 -13.59 -27.85 6.15
N SER A 12 -13.08 -26.61 6.23
CA SER A 12 -12.04 -26.23 7.19
C SER A 12 -12.49 -26.43 8.65
N ASP A 13 -13.77 -26.21 8.95
CA ASP A 13 -14.37 -26.38 10.28
C ASP A 13 -14.54 -27.85 10.70
N GLU A 14 -14.57 -28.76 9.72
CA GLU A 14 -14.63 -30.22 9.94
C GLU A 14 -13.24 -30.85 10.16
N LEU A 15 -12.16 -30.12 9.88
CA LEU A 15 -10.79 -30.60 10.04
C LEU A 15 -10.32 -30.59 11.51
N SER A 16 -9.46 -31.56 11.84
CA SER A 16 -8.65 -31.51 13.06
C SER A 16 -7.74 -30.27 13.09
N GLU A 17 -7.31 -29.84 14.28
CA GLU A 17 -6.47 -28.63 14.44
C GLU A 17 -5.18 -28.69 13.58
N SER A 18 -4.54 -29.86 13.50
CA SER A 18 -3.31 -30.05 12.73
C SER A 18 -3.55 -29.97 11.21
N ALA A 19 -4.68 -30.51 10.75
CA ALA A 19 -5.10 -30.41 9.36
C ALA A 19 -5.55 -28.97 9.01
N ARG A 20 -6.25 -28.29 9.92
CA ARG A 20 -6.66 -26.89 9.75
C ARG A 20 -5.45 -25.96 9.63
N LYS A 21 -4.38 -26.18 10.41
CA LYS A 21 -3.12 -25.43 10.26
C LYS A 21 -2.50 -25.56 8.87
N LYS A 22 -2.56 -26.75 8.25
CA LYS A 22 -2.09 -26.96 6.88
C LYS A 22 -3.00 -26.28 5.84
N ALA A 23 -4.31 -26.32 6.04
CA ALA A 23 -5.26 -25.60 5.20
C ALA A 23 -5.03 -24.08 5.25
N ARG A 24 -4.78 -23.52 6.45
CA ARG A 24 -4.42 -22.10 6.64
C ARG A 24 -3.10 -21.75 5.96
N ALA A 25 -2.06 -22.57 6.15
CA ALA A 25 -0.77 -22.35 5.49
C ALA A 25 -0.91 -22.31 3.97
N TRP A 26 -1.67 -23.23 3.38
CA TRP A 26 -1.98 -23.21 1.95
C TRP A 26 -2.67 -21.91 1.52
N TYR A 27 -3.64 -21.42 2.31
CA TYR A 27 -4.33 -20.16 2.00
C TYR A 27 -3.40 -18.94 2.11
N CYS A 28 -2.50 -18.89 3.09
CA CYS A 28 -1.55 -17.78 3.22
C CYS A 28 -0.45 -17.79 2.14
N GLU A 29 -0.11 -18.97 1.60
CA GLU A 29 0.91 -19.11 0.53
C GLU A 29 0.42 -18.62 -0.85
N GLY A 30 -0.89 -18.55 -1.09
CA GLY A 30 -1.41 -18.16 -2.41
C GLY A 30 -2.91 -17.93 -2.53
N GLY A 31 -3.68 -17.98 -1.44
CA GLY A 31 -5.13 -17.80 -1.43
C GLY A 31 -5.61 -16.34 -1.47
N LEU A 32 -4.71 -15.37 -1.26
CA LEU A 32 -4.97 -13.96 -1.50
C LEU A 32 -4.84 -13.64 -3.01
N GLU A 33 -5.66 -14.30 -3.83
CA GLU A 33 -5.65 -14.17 -5.29
C GLU A 33 -6.29 -12.86 -5.80
N TYR A 34 -6.89 -12.07 -4.90
CA TYR A 34 -7.50 -10.77 -5.20
C TYR A 34 -6.57 -9.61 -4.81
N GLU A 35 -6.82 -8.42 -5.36
CA GLU A 35 -6.10 -7.18 -5.02
C GLU A 35 -6.51 -6.70 -3.61
N TRP A 36 -6.10 -7.46 -2.59
CA TRP A 36 -6.46 -7.25 -1.19
C TRP A 36 -6.04 -5.88 -0.63
N TYR A 37 -5.09 -5.24 -1.31
CA TYR A 37 -4.56 -3.93 -1.01
C TYR A 37 -5.38 -2.77 -1.60
N ASP A 38 -6.41 -3.03 -2.42
CA ASP A 38 -7.17 -1.98 -3.12
C ASP A 38 -7.77 -0.95 -2.17
N ALA A 39 -8.37 -1.38 -1.06
CA ALA A 39 -8.93 -0.48 -0.07
C ALA A 39 -7.86 0.42 0.58
N VAL A 40 -6.66 -0.10 0.81
CA VAL A 40 -5.52 0.67 1.33
C VAL A 40 -5.04 1.68 0.28
N TYR A 41 -5.02 1.30 -1.00
CA TYR A 41 -4.63 2.19 -2.10
C TYR A 41 -5.65 3.30 -2.34
N GLU A 42 -6.94 3.01 -2.22
CA GLU A 42 -8.01 4.01 -2.31
C GLU A 42 -7.89 5.06 -1.21
N ASP A 43 -7.72 4.62 0.05
CA ASP A 43 -7.55 5.53 1.18
C ASP A 43 -6.23 6.34 1.07
N PHE A 44 -5.14 5.68 0.69
CA PHE A 44 -3.87 6.36 0.44
C PHE A 44 -3.98 7.41 -0.66
N THR A 45 -4.71 7.12 -1.75
CA THR A 45 -4.95 8.09 -2.83
C THR A 45 -5.70 9.32 -2.31
N LEU A 46 -6.69 9.12 -1.44
CA LEU A 46 -7.41 10.22 -0.79
C LEU A 46 -6.48 11.05 0.11
N ILE A 47 -5.65 10.39 0.93
CA ILE A 47 -4.65 11.05 1.79
C ILE A 47 -3.65 11.86 0.96
N CYS A 48 -3.12 11.28 -0.12
CA CYS A 48 -2.25 11.99 -1.06
C CYS A 48 -2.93 13.25 -1.60
N ASN A 49 -4.18 13.15 -2.06
CA ASN A 49 -4.93 14.31 -2.54
C ASN A 49 -5.14 15.39 -1.47
N ILE A 50 -5.40 15.00 -0.22
CA ILE A 50 -5.53 15.93 0.90
C ILE A 50 -4.19 16.66 1.17
N LEU A 51 -3.08 15.93 1.10
CA LEU A 51 -1.73 16.45 1.33
C LEU A 51 -1.18 17.28 0.16
N GLY A 52 -1.84 17.27 -1.00
CA GLY A 52 -1.36 17.95 -2.21
C GLY A 52 -0.41 17.10 -3.07
N VAL A 53 -0.37 15.79 -2.85
CA VAL A 53 0.32 14.82 -3.70
C VAL A 53 -0.64 14.31 -4.76
N ARG A 54 -0.38 14.66 -6.02
CA ARG A 54 -1.05 14.08 -7.18
C ARG A 54 -0.27 12.86 -7.65
N LEU A 55 -0.80 11.67 -7.41
CA LEU A 55 -0.18 10.42 -7.87
C LEU A 55 -0.13 10.35 -9.41
N LYS A 56 0.99 9.88 -9.96
CA LYS A 56 1.09 9.56 -11.39
C LYS A 56 0.25 8.31 -11.66
N THR A 57 -0.33 8.21 -12.85
CA THR A 57 -1.04 7.00 -13.30
C THR A 57 -0.31 6.38 -14.47
N ARG A 58 -0.32 5.05 -14.52
CA ARG A 58 0.16 4.27 -15.68
C ARG A 58 -1.01 3.53 -16.29
N ILE A 59 -1.04 3.51 -17.63
CA ILE A 59 -2.01 2.76 -18.40
C ILE A 59 -1.52 1.33 -18.54
N PHE A 60 -2.35 0.38 -18.10
CA PHE A 60 -2.13 -1.05 -18.26
C PHE A 60 -3.07 -1.58 -19.33
N THR A 61 -2.53 -2.33 -20.29
CA THR A 61 -3.31 -2.95 -21.35
C THR A 61 -3.43 -4.44 -21.07
N THR A 62 -4.67 -4.91 -20.91
CA THR A 62 -4.99 -6.33 -20.78
C THR A 62 -4.72 -7.08 -22.08
N THR A 63 -4.50 -8.39 -21.99
CA THR A 63 -4.33 -9.28 -23.15
C THR A 63 -5.50 -9.20 -24.16
N GLY A 64 -6.68 -8.75 -23.73
CA GLY A 64 -7.86 -8.53 -24.56
C GLY A 64 -7.99 -7.11 -25.15
N GLY A 65 -6.96 -6.27 -25.05
CA GLY A 65 -6.93 -4.92 -25.63
C GLY A 65 -7.68 -3.83 -24.86
N ARG A 66 -8.22 -4.14 -23.67
CA ARG A 66 -8.79 -3.13 -22.76
C ARG A 66 -7.67 -2.47 -21.96
N SER A 67 -7.69 -1.16 -21.89
CA SER A 67 -6.75 -0.37 -21.09
C SER A 67 -7.42 0.16 -19.83
N TYR A 68 -6.70 0.15 -18.71
CA TYR A 68 -7.12 0.78 -17.45
C TYR A 68 -5.97 1.59 -16.85
N GLU A 69 -6.30 2.63 -16.09
CA GLU A 69 -5.31 3.44 -15.37
C GLU A 69 -5.17 2.93 -13.94
N LYS A 70 -3.93 2.75 -13.48
CA LYS A 70 -3.62 2.44 -12.08
C LYS A 70 -2.65 3.47 -11.54
N ALA A 71 -2.87 3.90 -10.30
CA ALA A 71 -1.94 4.78 -9.60
C ALA A 71 -0.57 4.10 -9.49
N CYS A 72 0.49 4.89 -9.62
CA CYS A 72 1.87 4.47 -9.50
C CYS A 72 2.25 4.29 -8.02
N ILE A 73 1.69 3.26 -7.41
CA ILE A 73 1.95 2.81 -6.04
C ILE A 73 2.52 1.40 -6.13
N TRP A 74 3.63 1.14 -5.44
CA TRP A 74 4.25 -0.18 -5.39
C TRP A 74 4.70 -0.52 -3.99
N PHE A 75 4.74 -1.80 -3.70
CA PHE A 75 5.31 -2.34 -2.48
C PHE A 75 5.96 -3.70 -2.78
N SER A 76 6.80 -4.17 -1.87
CA SER A 76 7.36 -5.51 -1.93
C SER A 76 7.38 -6.15 -0.56
N GLY A 77 6.96 -7.42 -0.51
CA GLY A 77 7.18 -8.33 0.62
C GLY A 77 6.54 -7.90 1.94
N PHE A 78 6.90 -8.66 2.98
CA PHE A 78 6.74 -8.42 4.43
C PHE A 78 7.72 -9.32 5.22
N CYS A 79 8.78 -9.82 4.58
CA CYS A 79 9.57 -10.95 5.09
C CYS A 79 11.09 -10.78 4.89
N CYS A 80 11.54 -9.77 4.14
CA CYS A 80 12.94 -9.52 3.83
C CYS A 80 13.37 -8.10 4.20
N GLN A 81 14.67 -7.94 4.48
CA GLN A 81 15.28 -6.63 4.59
C GLN A 81 15.27 -5.94 3.22
N GLY A 82 14.68 -4.73 3.14
CA GLY A 82 14.51 -3.98 1.89
C GLY A 82 13.07 -3.98 1.37
N ASP A 83 12.16 -4.66 2.06
CA ASP A 83 10.72 -4.53 1.86
C ASP A 83 10.24 -3.15 2.29
N GLY A 84 9.20 -2.67 1.61
CA GLY A 84 8.70 -1.32 1.79
C GLY A 84 7.63 -0.98 0.77
N ALA A 85 7.24 0.29 0.76
CA ALA A 85 6.38 0.85 -0.27
C ALA A 85 7.01 2.11 -0.86
N CYS A 86 6.62 2.44 -2.09
CA CYS A 86 6.96 3.70 -2.73
C CYS A 86 5.85 4.12 -3.69
N PHE A 87 5.88 5.38 -4.10
CA PHE A 87 4.92 5.93 -5.05
C PHE A 87 5.57 6.97 -5.96
N GLU A 88 4.94 7.22 -7.10
CA GLU A 88 5.29 8.32 -8.00
C GLU A 88 4.19 9.39 -7.99
N GLY A 89 4.59 10.65 -8.05
CA GLY A 89 3.65 11.76 -7.95
C GLY A 89 4.28 13.12 -8.15
N LEU A 90 3.42 14.14 -8.05
CA LEU A 90 3.80 15.54 -7.99
C LEU A 90 3.21 16.11 -6.71
N TYR A 91 4.05 16.72 -5.88
CA TYR A 91 3.62 17.41 -4.67
C TYR A 91 3.56 18.91 -4.90
N HIS A 92 2.48 19.54 -4.43
CA HIS A 92 2.33 20.99 -4.33
C HIS A 92 1.66 21.35 -3.01
N TYR A 93 1.84 22.59 -2.55
CA TYR A 93 1.16 23.06 -1.34
C TYR A 93 -0.37 22.98 -1.50
N GLN A 94 -1.04 22.32 -0.55
CA GLN A 94 -2.49 22.31 -0.43
C GLN A 94 -2.93 23.07 0.85
N PRO A 95 -3.65 24.20 0.73
CA PRO A 95 -4.14 24.94 1.88
C PRO A 95 -5.04 24.09 2.79
N GLY A 96 -4.74 24.11 4.09
CA GLY A 96 -5.52 23.38 5.10
C GLY A 96 -5.30 21.86 5.13
N ALA A 97 -4.30 21.32 4.42
CA ALA A 97 -3.98 19.88 4.42
C ALA A 97 -3.94 19.27 5.82
N ALA A 98 -3.21 19.90 6.76
CA ALA A 98 -3.06 19.42 8.13
C ALA A 98 -4.39 19.35 8.92
N GLN A 99 -5.33 20.26 8.65
CA GLN A 99 -6.68 20.22 9.24
C GLN A 99 -7.52 19.12 8.61
N HIS A 100 -7.46 18.98 7.28
CA HIS A 100 -8.23 17.97 6.56
C HIS A 100 -7.76 16.55 6.89
N ILE A 101 -6.44 16.32 7.08
CA ILE A 101 -5.91 15.03 7.56
C ILE A 101 -6.47 14.69 8.94
N ARG A 102 -6.50 15.63 9.87
CA ARG A 102 -7.08 15.41 11.20
C ARG A 102 -8.58 15.10 11.17
N LYS A 103 -9.30 15.58 10.16
CA LYS A 103 -10.70 15.23 9.95
C LYS A 103 -10.86 13.83 9.35
N HIS A 104 -9.99 13.46 8.42
CA HIS A 104 -10.00 12.17 7.73
C HIS A 104 -9.57 11.02 8.66
N ALA A 105 -8.42 11.18 9.32
CA ALA A 105 -7.80 10.21 10.19
C ALA A 105 -7.55 10.81 11.59
N PRO A 106 -8.60 11.00 12.42
CA PRO A 106 -8.49 11.75 13.68
C PRO A 106 -7.60 11.12 14.74
N GLN A 107 -7.28 9.83 14.63
CA GLN A 107 -6.46 9.08 15.58
C GLN A 107 -5.05 8.76 15.04
N ASP A 108 -4.74 9.15 13.79
CA ASP A 108 -3.47 8.81 13.15
C ASP A 108 -2.42 9.89 13.40
N GLU A 109 -1.70 9.75 14.51
CA GLU A 109 -0.64 10.68 14.91
C GLU A 109 0.52 10.75 13.90
N ALA A 110 0.79 9.65 13.18
CA ALA A 110 1.86 9.59 12.18
C ALA A 110 1.51 10.47 10.97
N LEU A 111 0.29 10.36 10.44
CA LEU A 111 -0.18 11.25 9.38
C LEU A 111 -0.25 12.71 9.82
N HIS A 112 -0.64 12.97 11.08
CA HIS A 112 -0.67 14.35 11.60
C HIS A 112 0.72 14.96 11.60
N ARG A 113 1.73 14.20 12.06
CA ARG A 113 3.13 14.62 12.04
C ARG A 113 3.61 14.92 10.62
N ILE A 114 3.35 14.02 9.66
CA ILE A 114 3.74 14.21 8.25
C ILE A 114 3.10 15.50 7.69
N ALA A 115 1.81 15.71 7.93
CA ALA A 115 1.11 16.88 7.45
C ALA A 115 1.64 18.19 8.06
N ASP A 116 1.99 18.16 9.35
CA ASP A 116 2.57 19.32 10.06
C ASP A 116 3.99 19.63 9.56
N GLU A 117 4.82 18.61 9.30
CA GLU A 117 6.16 18.77 8.73
C GLU A 117 6.12 19.39 7.33
N LEU A 118 5.23 18.88 6.45
CA LEU A 118 4.98 19.45 5.13
C LEU A 118 4.50 20.91 5.21
N GLN A 119 3.60 21.22 6.15
CA GLN A 119 3.13 22.59 6.35
C GLN A 119 4.24 23.51 6.84
N ALA A 120 5.06 23.06 7.80
CA ALA A 120 6.14 23.86 8.38
C ALA A 120 7.23 24.16 7.35
N ILE A 121 7.60 23.21 6.48
CA ILE A 121 8.58 23.48 5.42
C ILE A 121 8.03 24.38 4.32
N GLN A 122 6.75 24.23 3.98
CA GLN A 122 6.10 25.14 3.05
C GLN A 122 6.04 26.57 3.59
N GLN A 123 5.69 26.77 4.86
CA GLN A 123 5.64 28.10 5.47
C GLN A 123 6.99 28.83 5.39
N ARG A 124 8.10 28.11 5.63
CA ARG A 124 9.47 28.64 5.53
C ARG A 124 9.85 29.06 4.11
N ASN A 125 9.21 28.46 3.11
CA ASN A 125 9.43 28.69 1.68
C ASN A 125 8.28 29.47 1.01
N LEU A 126 7.51 30.23 1.80
CA LEU A 126 6.41 31.07 1.34
C LEU A 126 5.34 30.31 0.53
N TRP A 127 5.13 29.02 0.85
CA TRP A 127 4.14 28.14 0.22
C TRP A 127 4.41 27.83 -1.26
N GLN A 128 5.67 27.94 -1.69
CA GLN A 128 6.08 27.82 -3.10
C GLN A 128 6.85 26.53 -3.41
N LEU A 129 6.96 25.58 -2.46
CA LEU A 129 7.63 24.31 -2.77
C LEU A 129 6.75 23.41 -3.60
N GLN A 130 7.37 22.80 -4.59
CA GLN A 130 6.85 21.69 -5.38
C GLN A 130 7.88 20.57 -5.39
N ALA A 131 7.43 19.33 -5.61
CA ALA A 131 8.35 18.22 -5.80
C ALA A 131 7.87 17.23 -6.86
N ASP A 132 8.80 16.74 -7.69
CA ASP A 132 8.59 15.56 -8.53
C ASP A 132 9.13 14.33 -7.80
N ILE A 133 8.28 13.31 -7.71
CA ILE A 133 8.55 12.05 -7.02
C ILE A 133 8.60 10.96 -8.08
N GLN A 134 9.76 10.32 -8.19
CA GLN A 134 10.04 9.25 -9.16
C GLN A 134 10.51 7.98 -8.46
N HIS A 135 10.09 6.82 -8.94
CA HIS A 135 10.72 5.56 -8.54
C HIS A 135 12.02 5.35 -9.34
N GLN A 136 13.08 4.93 -8.66
CA GLN A 136 14.35 4.55 -9.29
C GLN A 136 14.85 3.22 -8.75
N GLY A 137 15.36 2.38 -9.66
CA GLY A 137 15.98 1.11 -9.32
C GLY A 137 15.02 -0.08 -9.39
N ARG A 138 15.40 -1.18 -8.73
CA ARG A 138 14.69 -2.48 -8.81
C ARG A 138 13.83 -2.81 -7.60
N TYR A 139 14.02 -2.09 -6.49
CA TYR A 139 13.36 -2.34 -5.22
C TYR A 139 12.28 -1.30 -4.96
N TYR A 140 11.25 -1.69 -4.19
CA TYR A 140 10.12 -0.83 -3.88
C TYR A 140 10.12 -0.54 -2.37
N HIS A 141 10.74 0.59 -2.00
CA HIS A 141 10.81 1.07 -0.61
C HIS A 141 11.00 2.59 -0.63
N GLU A 142 10.91 3.26 0.51
CA GLU A 142 10.92 4.73 0.57
C GLU A 142 12.22 5.35 0.03
N TYR A 143 13.37 4.68 0.23
CA TYR A 143 14.65 5.11 -0.33
C TYR A 143 14.82 4.83 -1.84
N SER A 144 13.89 4.13 -2.48
CA SER A 144 13.87 4.02 -3.95
C SER A 144 13.11 5.18 -4.60
N MET A 145 12.58 6.11 -3.81
CA MET A 145 12.00 7.36 -4.28
C MET A 145 13.10 8.41 -4.48
N HIS A 146 13.27 8.81 -5.74
CA HIS A 146 14.02 9.99 -6.12
C HIS A 146 13.09 11.20 -6.08
N ILE A 147 13.35 12.12 -5.17
CA ILE A 147 12.53 13.30 -4.91
C ILE A 147 13.35 14.53 -5.27
N THR A 148 12.86 15.33 -6.21
CA THR A 148 13.45 16.61 -6.59
C THR A 148 12.55 17.72 -6.08
N VAL A 149 13.06 18.58 -5.19
CA VAL A 149 12.32 19.71 -4.66
C VAL A 149 12.73 20.98 -5.38
N GLU A 150 11.74 21.76 -5.78
CA GLU A 150 11.95 23.06 -6.39
C GLU A 150 11.07 24.10 -5.71
N ARG A 151 11.49 25.36 -5.82
CA ARG A 151 10.67 26.49 -5.40
C ARG A 151 10.19 27.25 -6.62
N ASP A 152 8.88 27.31 -6.82
CA ASP A 152 8.27 28.09 -7.90
C ASP A 152 8.29 29.59 -7.55
N SER A 153 9.48 30.19 -7.66
CA SER A 153 9.70 31.61 -7.41
C SER A 153 9.65 32.39 -8.72
N PRO A 154 8.71 33.35 -8.89
CA PRO A 154 8.68 34.25 -10.04
C PRO A 154 9.96 35.10 -10.18
N THR A 155 10.72 35.24 -9.08
CA THR A 155 11.97 36.00 -9.01
C THR A 155 13.21 35.11 -9.05
N GLY A 156 13.07 33.80 -9.22
CA GLY A 156 14.18 32.84 -9.28
C GLY A 156 14.89 32.61 -7.94
N GLN A 157 14.20 32.82 -6.80
CA GLN A 157 14.76 32.49 -5.49
C GLN A 157 14.80 30.98 -5.30
N GLU A 158 15.95 30.48 -4.87
CA GLU A 158 16.11 29.08 -4.49
C GLU A 158 15.29 28.73 -3.23
N ALA A 159 15.07 27.43 -3.04
CA ALA A 159 14.50 26.89 -1.81
C ALA A 159 15.47 27.08 -0.64
N THR A 160 14.99 26.92 0.59
CA THR A 160 15.88 26.87 1.77
C THR A 160 16.81 25.65 1.68
N ASP A 161 18.02 25.76 2.22
CA ASP A 161 19.04 24.68 2.18
C ASP A 161 18.54 23.33 2.72
N ASP A 162 17.57 23.36 3.64
CA ASP A 162 16.96 22.18 4.26
C ASP A 162 15.70 21.66 3.55
N ALA A 163 15.21 22.34 2.50
CA ALA A 163 13.95 22.01 1.84
C ALA A 163 13.96 20.62 1.21
N ASP A 164 15.02 20.27 0.48
CA ASP A 164 15.18 18.94 -0.13
C ASP A 164 15.12 17.83 0.92
N GLY A 165 15.84 18.01 2.03
CA GLY A 165 15.91 17.03 3.12
C GLY A 165 14.57 16.88 3.83
N VAL A 166 14.03 17.98 4.36
CA VAL A 166 12.81 17.95 5.19
C VAL A 166 11.59 17.53 4.38
N LEU A 167 11.40 18.08 3.16
CA LEU A 167 10.27 17.70 2.33
C LEU A 167 10.43 16.26 1.82
N GLY A 168 11.63 15.88 1.39
CA GLY A 168 11.93 14.53 0.94
C GLY A 168 11.68 13.49 2.03
N ASP A 169 12.10 13.77 3.25
CA ASP A 169 11.91 12.86 4.39
C ASP A 169 10.43 12.75 4.80
N ALA A 170 9.67 13.85 4.78
CA ALA A 170 8.23 13.80 5.03
C ALA A 170 7.48 12.95 3.98
N LEU A 171 7.87 13.03 2.70
CA LEU A 171 7.30 12.21 1.62
C LEU A 171 7.73 10.74 1.72
N ARG A 172 8.95 10.45 2.20
CA ARG A 172 9.39 9.08 2.52
C ARG A 172 8.65 8.52 3.73
N ASP A 173 8.39 9.34 4.73
CA ASP A 173 7.57 8.95 5.89
C ASP A 173 6.14 8.63 5.47
N LEU A 174 5.59 9.33 4.49
CA LEU A 174 4.31 8.96 3.88
C LEU A 174 4.34 7.58 3.20
N ALA A 175 5.44 7.23 2.54
CA ALA A 175 5.62 5.90 1.96
C ALA A 175 5.77 4.80 3.03
N ARG A 176 6.47 5.10 4.13
CA ARG A 176 6.56 4.21 5.30
C ARG A 176 5.21 3.98 5.96
N TRP A 177 4.42 5.05 6.09
CA TRP A 177 3.05 4.97 6.61
C TRP A 177 2.20 4.04 5.74
N LEU A 178 2.25 4.19 4.41
CA LEU A 178 1.54 3.30 3.48
C LEU A 178 1.95 1.84 3.68
N TYR A 179 3.25 1.58 3.79
CA TYR A 179 3.75 0.22 4.01
C TYR A 179 3.23 -0.39 5.32
N GLN A 180 3.17 0.39 6.40
CA GLN A 180 2.59 -0.06 7.68
C GLN A 180 1.09 -0.38 7.58
N GLN A 181 0.32 0.39 6.80
CA GLN A 181 -1.09 0.06 6.55
C GLN A 181 -1.25 -1.22 5.74
N LEU A 182 -0.40 -1.42 4.73
CA LEU A 182 -0.40 -2.65 3.93
C LEU A 182 -0.04 -3.87 4.79
N GLU A 183 0.97 -3.75 5.66
CA GLU A 183 1.38 -4.81 6.59
C GLU A 183 0.25 -5.12 7.59
N THR A 184 -0.36 -4.09 8.18
CA THR A 184 -1.50 -4.26 9.11
C THR A 184 -2.67 -4.98 8.44
N GLN A 185 -3.00 -4.61 7.20
CA GLN A 185 -4.07 -5.25 6.45
C GLN A 185 -3.72 -6.70 6.08
N TYR A 186 -2.48 -6.96 5.70
CA TYR A 186 -2.00 -8.30 5.40
C TYR A 186 -2.04 -9.20 6.65
N ASP A 187 -1.58 -8.71 7.79
CA ASP A 187 -1.62 -9.43 9.07
C ASP A 187 -3.05 -9.75 9.50
N TRP A 188 -3.98 -8.82 9.29
CA TRP A 188 -5.40 -9.07 9.57
C TRP A 188 -5.98 -10.14 8.65
N LEU A 189 -5.72 -10.06 7.34
CA LEU A 189 -6.22 -11.02 6.35
C LEU A 189 -5.62 -12.42 6.49
N THR A 190 -4.38 -12.50 6.99
CA THR A 190 -3.68 -13.77 7.23
C THR A 190 -3.82 -14.27 8.66
N SER A 191 -4.62 -13.58 9.48
CA SER A 191 -4.93 -14.02 10.83
C SER A 191 -5.67 -15.37 10.83
N PRO A 192 -5.43 -16.24 11.82
CA PRO A 192 -6.09 -17.54 11.91
C PRO A 192 -7.61 -17.50 11.74
N GLU A 193 -8.25 -16.48 12.30
CA GLU A 193 -9.69 -16.27 12.29
C GLU A 193 -10.17 -15.83 10.90
N ALA A 194 -9.54 -14.82 10.29
CA ALA A 194 -9.90 -14.35 8.96
C ALA A 194 -9.69 -15.43 7.90
N VAL A 195 -8.61 -16.21 8.01
CA VAL A 195 -8.34 -17.32 7.10
C VAL A 195 -9.39 -18.41 7.25
N ASP A 196 -9.80 -18.76 8.47
CA ASP A 196 -10.88 -19.75 8.66
C ASP A 196 -12.19 -19.28 8.02
N GLU A 197 -12.56 -18.02 8.21
CA GLU A 197 -13.75 -17.43 7.58
C GLU A 197 -13.65 -17.45 6.05
N ALA A 198 -12.50 -17.06 5.50
CA ALA A 198 -12.26 -17.06 4.06
C ALA A 198 -12.29 -18.48 3.46
N LEU A 199 -11.75 -19.47 4.18
CA LEU A 199 -11.79 -20.87 3.79
C LEU A 199 -13.23 -21.39 3.69
N ILE A 200 -14.08 -21.04 4.65
CA ILE A 200 -15.50 -21.40 4.68
C ILE A 200 -16.27 -20.67 3.57
N ALA A 201 -16.10 -19.34 3.46
CA ALA A 201 -16.81 -18.51 2.50
C ALA A 201 -16.46 -18.87 1.05
N GLY A 202 -15.20 -19.21 0.77
CA GLY A 202 -14.75 -19.70 -0.53
C GLY A 202 -15.17 -21.13 -0.85
N GLY A 203 -15.74 -21.86 0.12
CA GLY A 203 -16.15 -23.26 -0.06
C GLY A 203 -14.99 -24.19 -0.36
N TYR A 204 -13.79 -23.88 0.14
CA TYR A 204 -12.61 -24.68 -0.14
C TYR A 204 -12.69 -26.03 0.58
N THR A 205 -12.46 -27.09 -0.18
CA THR A 205 -12.47 -28.48 0.29
C THR A 205 -11.06 -29.03 0.48
N PHE A 206 -10.90 -29.87 1.50
CA PHE A 206 -9.63 -30.44 1.93
C PHE A 206 -9.72 -31.94 2.16
N THR A 207 -8.60 -32.65 2.04
CA THR A 207 -8.50 -34.03 2.54
C THR A 207 -8.47 -34.04 4.07
N GLU A 208 -8.66 -35.20 4.70
CA GLU A 208 -8.58 -35.36 6.17
C GLU A 208 -7.26 -34.83 6.76
N THR A 209 -6.18 -34.85 5.95
CA THR A 209 -4.85 -34.38 6.35
C THR A 209 -4.64 -32.87 6.15
N GLY A 210 -5.65 -32.13 5.69
CA GLY A 210 -5.60 -30.69 5.45
C GLY A 210 -4.98 -30.27 4.12
N GLN A 211 -4.85 -31.18 3.15
CA GLN A 211 -4.38 -30.84 1.81
C GLN A 211 -5.53 -30.32 0.96
N ARG A 212 -5.32 -29.21 0.24
CA ARG A 212 -6.31 -28.65 -0.69
C ARG A 212 -6.72 -29.69 -1.73
N PHE A 213 -8.03 -29.83 -1.95
CA PHE A 213 -8.61 -30.75 -2.93
C PHE A 213 -9.61 -30.04 -3.83
N GLY A 214 -9.32 -29.97 -5.14
CA GLY A 214 -10.18 -29.31 -6.14
C GLY A 214 -9.47 -28.14 -6.81
#